data_AF-A0A9E2UJG8-F1
#
_entry.id   AF-A0A9E2UJG8-F1
#
_cell.length_a   1.000
_cell.length_b   1.000
_cell.length_c   1.000
_cell.angle_alpha   90.00
_cell.angle_beta   90.00
_cell.angle_gamma   90.00
#
_symmetry.space_group_name_H-M   'P 1'
#
loop_
_entity.id
_entity.type
_entity.pdbx_description
1 polymer ?
#
loop_
_entity_poly.entity_id
_entity_poly.type
_entity_poly.pdbx_seq_one_letter_code
_entity_poly.pdbx_strand_id
1 'polypeptide(L)' 'MKALVLNCTLKPSPASSSTEALARVVIAELEKGGAEVEMIRLVDLNLRPGVKTDEGPGDDWPAVHARIMAADIL' A
#
# COMPACT_ATOMS: atom_id res chain seq x y z
N MET A 1 1.83 -11.15 -12.77
CA MET A 1 1.21 -11.24 -11.43
C MET A 1 1.56 -9.97 -10.69
N LYS A 2 0.58 -9.26 -10.16
CA LYS A 2 0.75 -7.98 -9.47
C LYS A 2 0.54 -8.17 -7.98
N ALA A 3 1.49 -7.73 -7.16
CA ALA A 3 1.35 -7.70 -5.71
C ALA A 3 1.34 -6.26 -5.22
N LEU A 4 0.48 -5.96 -4.25
CA LEU A 4 0.40 -4.66 -3.62
C LEU A 4 0.63 -4.80 -2.13
N VAL A 5 1.66 -4.14 -1.61
CA VAL A 5 1.93 -4.10 -0.17
C VAL A 5 1.38 -2.80 0.41
N LEU A 6 0.48 -2.91 1.39
CA LEU A 6 0.01 -1.77 2.18
C LEU A 6 0.80 -1.67 3.48
N ASN A 7 1.67 -0.68 3.60
CA ASN A 7 2.40 -0.39 4.82
C ASN A 7 1.57 0.53 5.73
N CYS A 8 0.91 -0.06 6.72
CA CYS A 8 0.05 0.61 7.70
C CYS A 8 0.82 1.14 8.93
N THR A 9 2.10 1.50 8.79
CA THR A 9 2.81 2.20 9.86
C THR A 9 2.17 3.55 10.14
N LEU A 10 2.21 4.01 11.39
CA LEU A 10 1.77 5.35 11.78
C LEU A 10 2.87 6.42 11.65
N LYS A 11 4.06 6.03 11.19
CA LYS A 11 5.22 6.93 11.05
C LYS A 11 5.28 7.47 9.61
N PRO A 12 5.08 8.78 9.38
CA PRO A 12 5.15 9.33 8.03
C PRO A 12 6.56 9.23 7.45
N SER A 13 6.65 9.17 6.13
CA SER A 13 7.95 9.21 5.43
C SER A 13 8.71 10.51 5.71
N PRO A 14 10.04 10.48 5.83
CA PRO A 14 10.94 9.34 5.64
C PRO A 14 11.28 8.57 6.94
N ALA A 15 10.45 8.63 7.99
CA ALA A 15 10.75 7.95 9.25
C ALA A 15 10.85 6.41 9.07
N SER A 16 11.73 5.78 9.84
CA SER A 16 11.98 4.34 9.77
C SER A 16 10.77 3.53 10.26
N SER A 17 10.47 2.45 9.54
CA SER A 17 9.37 1.52 9.84
C SER A 17 9.88 0.09 9.84
N SER A 18 9.73 -0.62 10.97
CA SER A 18 10.06 -2.05 11.08
C SER A 18 9.19 -2.90 10.15
N THR A 19 7.91 -2.52 9.98
CA THR A 19 7.00 -3.17 9.03
C THR A 19 7.50 -3.04 7.60
N GLU A 20 8.04 -1.86 7.23
CA GLU A 20 8.64 -1.70 5.90
C GLU A 20 9.86 -2.58 5.70
N ALA A 21 10.74 -2.66 6.71
CA ALA A 21 11.93 -3.50 6.62
C ALA A 21 11.56 -4.97 6.38
N LEU A 22 10.55 -5.49 7.08
CA LEU A 22 10.04 -6.85 6.87
C LEU A 22 9.38 -6.99 5.50
N ALA A 23 8.54 -6.04 5.10
CA ALA A 23 7.89 -6.04 3.79
C ALA A 23 8.90 -6.12 2.64
N ARG A 24 10.02 -5.37 2.72
CA ARG A 24 11.08 -5.40 1.70
C ARG A 24 11.72 -6.77 1.52
N VAL A 25 11.79 -7.59 2.56
CA VAL A 25 12.28 -8.99 2.45
C VAL A 25 11.30 -9.83 1.63
N VAL A 26 9.99 -9.70 1.89
CA VAL A 26 8.95 -10.42 1.14
C VAL A 26 8.86 -9.94 -0.31
N ILE A 27 8.91 -8.62 -0.52
CA ILE A 27 8.91 -8.00 -1.85
C ILE A 27 10.06 -8.58 -2.70
N ALA A 28 11.27 -8.65 -2.15
CA ALA A 28 12.42 -9.19 -2.86
C ALA A 28 12.24 -10.65 -3.32
N GLU A 29 11.57 -11.49 -2.52
CA GLU A 29 11.29 -12.88 -2.94
C GLU A 29 10.14 -12.97 -3.96
N LEU A 30 9.11 -12.13 -3.84
CA LEU A 30 8.03 -12.03 -4.83
C LEU A 30 8.56 -11.58 -6.19
N GLU A 31 9.42 -10.56 -6.21
CA GLU A 31 10.06 -10.06 -7.43
C GLU A 31 10.95 -11.13 -8.08
N LYS A 32 11.73 -11.90 -7.28
CA LYS A 32 12.48 -13.07 -7.79
C LYS A 32 11.57 -14.12 -8.42
N GLY A 33 10.35 -14.29 -7.89
CA GLY A 33 9.31 -15.14 -8.46
C GLY A 33 8.63 -14.57 -9.72
N GLY A 34 9.02 -13.37 -10.17
CA GLY A 34 8.48 -12.72 -11.36
C GLY A 34 7.21 -11.89 -11.11
N ALA A 35 6.88 -11.58 -9.85
CA ALA A 35 5.79 -10.66 -9.53
C ALA A 35 6.24 -9.20 -9.72
N GLU A 36 5.33 -8.36 -10.23
CA GLU A 36 5.46 -6.91 -10.19
C GLU A 36 4.91 -6.43 -8.84
N VAL A 37 5.72 -5.75 -8.03
CA VAL A 37 5.34 -5.39 -6.66
C VAL A 37 5.35 -3.88 -6.47
N GLU A 38 4.25 -3.33 -5.97
CA GLU A 38 4.14 -1.95 -5.52
C GLU A 38 3.96 -1.91 -3.99
N MET A 39 4.51 -0.91 -3.31
CA MET A 39 4.26 -0.67 -1.90
C MET A 39 3.74 0.76 -1.67
N ILE A 40 2.65 0.88 -0.91
CA ILE A 40 2.05 2.16 -0.51
C ILE A 40 2.17 2.32 1.00
N ARG A 41 2.77 3.43 1.45
CA ARG A 41 2.75 3.82 2.86
C ARG A 41 1.49 4.66 3.11
N LEU A 42 0.48 4.07 3.75
CA LEU A 42 -0.85 4.67 3.85
C LEU A 42 -0.88 5.97 4.65
N VAL A 43 -0.01 6.13 5.66
CA VAL A 43 0.08 7.35 6.48
C VAL A 43 0.59 8.58 5.70
N ASP A 44 1.16 8.39 4.51
CA ASP A 44 1.58 9.49 3.64
C ASP A 44 0.43 10.03 2.78
N LEU A 45 -0.73 9.36 2.80
CA LEU A 45 -1.93 9.72 2.03
C LEU A 45 -3.00 10.33 2.92
N ASN A 46 -3.87 11.16 2.33
CA ASN A 46 -5.05 11.67 3.00
C ASN A 46 -6.21 10.68 2.88
N LEU A 47 -6.26 9.71 3.80
CA LEU A 47 -7.32 8.69 3.85
C LEU A 47 -8.37 9.07 4.88
N ARG A 48 -9.60 9.31 4.43
CA ARG A 48 -10.69 9.66 5.34
C ARG A 48 -11.27 8.42 6.03
N PRO A 49 -11.66 8.52 7.31
CA PRO A 49 -12.38 7.45 7.97
C PRO A 49 -13.78 7.33 7.36
N GLY A 50 -14.21 6.10 7.08
CA GLY A 50 -15.48 5.85 6.43
C GLY A 50 -15.66 4.41 5.99
N VAL A 51 -16.74 4.16 5.24
CA VAL A 51 -17.10 2.82 4.73
C VAL A 51 -17.40 2.82 3.23
N LYS A 52 -17.35 3.98 2.58
CA LYS A 52 -17.53 4.12 1.14
C LYS A 52 -16.16 4.06 0.44
N THR A 53 -16.18 3.79 -0.86
CA THR A 53 -14.98 3.85 -1.70
C THR A 53 -14.49 5.28 -1.94
N ASP A 54 -15.34 6.28 -1.71
CA ASP A 54 -15.03 7.71 -1.84
C ASP A 54 -15.76 8.48 -0.72
N GLU A 55 -15.01 9.05 0.22
CA GLU A 55 -15.53 9.90 1.30
C GLU A 55 -15.44 11.40 0.97
N GLY A 56 -15.35 11.72 -0.32
CA GLY A 56 -15.49 13.06 -0.88
C GLY A 56 -14.17 13.76 -1.21
N PRO A 57 -14.25 15.06 -1.56
CA PRO A 57 -13.14 15.79 -2.17
C PRO A 57 -11.85 15.73 -1.35
N GLY A 58 -10.77 15.23 -1.95
CA GLY A 58 -9.45 15.12 -1.34
C GLY A 58 -9.17 13.80 -0.62
N ASP A 59 -10.09 12.84 -0.63
CA ASP A 59 -9.83 11.48 -0.17
C ASP A 59 -8.99 10.72 -1.21
N ASP A 60 -7.84 10.17 -0.78
CA ASP A 60 -6.95 9.39 -1.64
C ASP A 60 -7.37 7.91 -1.73
N TRP A 61 -8.36 7.49 -0.91
CA TRP A 61 -8.83 6.10 -0.88
C TRP A 61 -9.29 5.54 -2.22
N PRO A 62 -10.02 6.27 -3.11
CA PRO A 62 -10.42 5.74 -4.42
C PRO A 62 -9.23 5.24 -5.26
N ALA A 63 -8.08 5.94 -5.21
CA ALA A 63 -6.88 5.56 -5.94
C ALA A 63 -6.21 4.32 -5.33
N VAL A 64 -6.15 4.23 -3.99
CA VAL A 64 -5.65 3.04 -3.28
C VAL A 64 -6.54 1.83 -3.57
N HIS A 65 -7.86 2.01 -3.47
CA HIS A 65 -8.86 0.98 -3.76
C HIS A 65 -8.72 0.45 -5.19
N ALA A 66 -8.52 1.31 -6.18
CA ALA A 66 -8.30 0.88 -7.56
C ALA A 66 -7.04 -0.01 -7.72
N ARG A 67 -5.97 0.28 -6.97
CA ARG A 67 -4.75 -0.55 -6.97
C ARG A 67 -4.98 -1.89 -6.27
N ILE A 68 -5.72 -1.90 -5.16
CA ILE A 68 -6.12 -3.15 -4.47
C ILE A 68 -6.90 -4.04 -5.44
N MET A 69 -7.88 -3.49 -6.15
CA MET A 69 -8.69 -4.25 -7.11
C MET A 69 -7.92 -4.76 -8.34
N ALA A 70 -6.78 -4.14 -8.65
CA ALA A 70 -5.91 -4.55 -9.76
C ALA A 70 -4.79 -5.53 -9.35
N ALA A 71 -4.63 -5.80 -8.05
CA ALA A 71 -3.61 -6.68 -7.53
C ALA A 71 -4.11 -8.13 -7.46
N ASP A 72 -3.23 -9.08 -7.80
CA ASP A 72 -3.46 -10.52 -7.62
C ASP A 72 -3.13 -10.97 -6.19
N ILE A 73 -2.26 -10.22 -5.49
CA ILE A 73 -1.79 -10.47 -4.12
C ILE A 73 -1.83 -9.15 -3.33
N LEU A 74 -2.31 -9.19 -2.10
CA LEU A 74 -2.34 -8.07 -1.15
C LEU A 74 -1.55 -8.42 0.13
#